data_AF-A0A523XEM1-F1
#
_entry.id   AF-A0A523XEM1-F1
#
_cell.length_a   1.000
_cell.length_b   1.000
_cell.length_c   1.000
_cell.angle_alpha   90.00
_cell.angle_beta   90.00
_cell.angle_gamma   90.00
#
_symmetry.space_group_name_H-M   'P 1'
#
loop_
_entity.id
_entity.type
_entity.pdbx_description
1 polymer ?
#
loop_
_entity_poly.entity_id
_entity_poly.type
_entity_poly.pdbx_seq_one_letter_code
_entity_poly.pdbx_strand_id
1 'polypeptide(L)'
;MKKETSGPQKLIVIPVQFPDKLATTTISDIKHRVYEEMDSYFRNVSYNKITIIGNTSEAWVLLPQNLNYYGDFDGKNDHTGGSRSLIYDAIGCCDDFVDFSLYDCILVVHSGENEVNSQKIEDLWSWGFWEGLSAQTNDGVTFDQGAIVSEFDSLGTFCHEYGHILGLPDLYTYDESSSEFLVGRFGLMCHGSHNGNPEGSKPSHILSWGKIFLNWIDESQVIEVSLDQTINVTLEPIETQNFGMKVIKIPISAKEYYLLEVRNDNDLPQQGVLITKVNETKNSGEGIVTRAQSNRYDAALNIGGVYEETENWFSVRVLDQFANLSCLVQVSNKLVPKIRILEPRKVKAWKNFNIQVKITNYEGSTLQGMITNLSIEGQMITNITDINGISTFSFCFNPLALGERSINIQVVGNEYYMNNQASA
;
A
#
# COMPACT_ATOMS: atom_id res chain seq x y z
N MET A 1 25.59 0.01 6.69
CA MET A 1 25.34 1.20 5.85
C MET A 1 24.03 0.95 5.12
N LYS A 2 23.16 1.95 4.98
CA LYS A 2 21.93 1.79 4.19
C LYS A 2 22.34 1.58 2.73
N LYS A 3 21.79 0.55 2.07
CA LYS A 3 22.10 0.22 0.67
C LYS A 3 21.79 1.42 -0.24
N GLU A 4 22.60 1.62 -1.28
CA GLU A 4 22.33 2.65 -2.28
C GLU A 4 21.12 2.24 -3.13
N THR A 5 20.10 3.09 -3.17
CA THR A 5 18.81 2.83 -3.83
C THR A 5 18.65 3.66 -5.10
N SER A 6 19.77 3.99 -5.75
CA SER A 6 19.84 4.73 -7.01
C SER A 6 20.92 4.14 -7.93
N GLY A 7 20.75 4.34 -9.24
CA GLY A 7 21.68 3.85 -10.25
C GLY A 7 21.61 2.33 -10.45
N PRO A 8 22.60 1.78 -11.19
CA PRO A 8 22.65 0.35 -11.47
C PRO A 8 22.88 -0.46 -10.19
N GLN A 9 22.00 -1.42 -9.94
CA GLN A 9 22.07 -2.35 -8.83
C GLN A 9 22.71 -3.65 -9.32
N LYS A 10 23.94 -3.97 -8.87
CA LYS A 10 24.66 -5.14 -9.36
C LYS A 10 24.24 -6.38 -8.58
N LEU A 11 23.46 -7.23 -9.22
CA LEU A 11 22.90 -8.45 -8.65
C LEU A 11 23.55 -9.68 -9.30
N ILE A 12 24.14 -10.56 -8.49
CA ILE A 12 24.49 -11.91 -8.93
C ILE A 12 23.33 -12.85 -8.61
N VAL A 13 22.93 -13.64 -9.60
CA VAL A 13 21.93 -14.69 -9.42
C VAL A 13 22.62 -16.05 -9.48
N ILE A 14 22.45 -16.88 -8.46
CA ILE A 14 23.02 -18.23 -8.41
C ILE A 14 21.88 -19.25 -8.43
N PRO A 15 21.52 -19.81 -9.59
CA PRO A 15 20.64 -20.97 -9.67
C PRO A 15 21.30 -22.21 -9.07
N VAL A 16 20.66 -22.82 -8.08
CA VAL A 16 21.14 -23.99 -7.35
C VAL A 16 20.18 -25.16 -7.46
N GLN A 17 20.74 -26.36 -7.52
CA GLN A 17 19.99 -27.60 -7.51
C GLN A 17 20.58 -28.60 -6.52
N PHE A 18 19.80 -29.62 -6.18
CA PHE A 18 20.14 -30.58 -5.14
C PHE A 18 20.35 -31.97 -5.74
N PRO A 19 21.12 -32.86 -5.09
CA PRO A 19 21.32 -34.23 -5.58
C PRO A 19 20.02 -35.02 -5.77
N ASP A 20 19.00 -34.74 -4.96
CA ASP A 20 17.68 -35.37 -4.99
C ASP A 20 16.59 -34.54 -5.70
N LYS A 21 16.90 -33.31 -6.10
CA LYS A 21 15.98 -32.39 -6.75
C LYS A 21 16.71 -31.58 -7.81
N LEU A 22 16.60 -32.02 -9.07
CA LEU A 22 17.15 -31.30 -10.21
C LEU A 22 16.17 -30.23 -10.70
N ALA A 23 16.72 -29.14 -11.22
CA ALA A 23 15.91 -28.08 -11.80
C ALA A 23 15.22 -28.51 -13.09
N THR A 24 14.09 -27.87 -13.38
CA THR A 24 13.32 -28.11 -14.62
C THR A 24 13.24 -26.87 -15.50
N THR A 25 13.50 -25.70 -14.94
CA THR A 25 13.60 -24.43 -15.66
C THR A 25 15.01 -24.20 -16.19
N THR A 26 15.12 -23.40 -17.25
CA THR A 26 16.42 -23.09 -17.85
C THR A 26 17.03 -21.84 -17.22
N ILE A 27 18.35 -21.71 -17.28
CA ILE A 27 19.06 -20.47 -16.90
C ILE A 27 18.54 -19.28 -17.71
N SER A 28 18.12 -19.49 -18.96
CA SER A 28 17.53 -18.43 -19.79
C SER A 28 16.20 -17.94 -19.22
N ASP A 29 15.36 -18.84 -18.70
CA ASP A 29 14.09 -18.47 -18.06
C ASP A 29 14.34 -17.65 -16.79
N ILE A 30 15.34 -18.03 -15.99
CA ILE A 30 15.75 -17.26 -14.80
C ILE A 30 16.28 -15.88 -15.19
N LYS A 31 17.14 -15.79 -16.22
CA LYS A 31 17.64 -14.51 -16.71
C LYS A 31 16.51 -13.60 -17.16
N HIS A 32 15.55 -14.14 -17.91
CA HIS A 32 14.37 -13.40 -18.36
C HIS A 32 13.55 -12.89 -17.16
N ARG A 33 13.28 -13.74 -16.18
CA ARG A 33 12.54 -13.36 -14.96
C ARG A 33 13.21 -12.22 -14.20
N VAL A 34 14.53 -12.28 -13.99
CA VAL A 34 15.26 -11.32 -13.15
C VAL A 34 15.60 -10.05 -13.93
N TYR A 35 16.29 -10.17 -15.07
CA TYR A 35 16.91 -9.03 -15.75
C TYR A 35 16.01 -8.39 -16.81
N GLU A 36 14.82 -8.95 -17.06
CA GLU A 36 13.82 -8.32 -17.93
C GLU A 36 12.54 -8.01 -17.15
N GLU A 37 11.85 -9.01 -16.58
CA GLU A 37 10.55 -8.80 -15.94
C GLU A 37 10.69 -8.04 -14.61
N MET A 38 11.53 -8.52 -13.69
CA MET A 38 11.77 -7.88 -12.39
C MET A 38 12.47 -6.53 -12.55
N ASP A 39 13.48 -6.41 -13.43
CA ASP A 39 14.08 -5.12 -13.77
C ASP A 39 13.03 -4.12 -14.31
N SER A 40 12.16 -4.54 -15.23
CA SER A 40 11.09 -3.68 -15.75
C SER A 40 10.14 -3.22 -14.64
N TYR A 41 9.80 -4.10 -13.71
CA TYR A 41 9.01 -3.73 -12.53
C TYR A 41 9.73 -2.66 -11.69
N PHE A 42 11.00 -2.89 -11.32
CA PHE A 42 11.75 -1.98 -10.47
C PHE A 42 12.07 -0.64 -11.13
N ARG A 43 12.32 -0.60 -12.44
CA ARG A 43 12.40 0.65 -13.20
C ARG A 43 11.10 1.43 -13.13
N ASN A 44 9.95 0.77 -13.27
CA ASN A 44 8.66 1.43 -13.15
C ASN A 44 8.42 1.97 -11.71
N VAL A 45 8.49 1.11 -10.70
CA VAL A 45 8.16 1.52 -9.32
C VAL A 45 9.18 2.47 -8.70
N SER A 46 10.40 2.56 -9.22
CA SER A 46 11.41 3.53 -8.76
C SER A 46 11.45 4.81 -9.59
N TYR A 47 10.58 4.98 -10.59
CA TYR A 47 10.65 6.09 -11.54
C TYR A 47 12.00 6.17 -12.27
N ASN A 48 12.51 5.02 -12.71
CA ASN A 48 13.82 4.83 -13.34
C ASN A 48 15.01 5.23 -12.46
N LYS A 49 14.84 5.33 -11.13
CA LYS A 49 15.95 5.61 -10.22
C LYS A 49 16.90 4.43 -10.07
N ILE A 50 16.43 3.20 -10.28
CA ILE A 50 17.29 2.01 -10.31
C ILE A 50 17.09 1.20 -11.59
N THR A 51 18.13 0.46 -11.95
CA THR A 51 18.09 -0.63 -12.93
C THR A 51 18.81 -1.84 -12.35
N ILE A 52 18.29 -3.04 -12.56
CA ILE A 52 18.91 -4.27 -12.08
C ILE A 52 19.84 -4.79 -13.18
N ILE A 53 21.12 -4.89 -12.87
CA ILE A 53 22.15 -5.38 -13.80
C ILE A 53 22.94 -6.50 -13.15
N GLY A 54 23.54 -7.36 -13.96
CA GLY A 54 24.42 -8.40 -13.45
C GLY A 54 24.41 -9.63 -14.34
N ASN A 55 24.64 -10.79 -13.74
CA ASN A 55 24.67 -12.05 -14.46
C ASN A 55 24.17 -13.20 -13.57
N THR A 56 23.85 -14.33 -14.20
CA THR A 56 23.68 -15.60 -13.49
C THR A 56 24.97 -16.41 -13.54
N SER A 57 25.12 -17.43 -12.69
CA SER A 57 26.02 -18.55 -13.01
C SER A 57 25.65 -19.18 -14.36
N GLU A 58 26.62 -19.79 -15.05
CA GLU A 58 26.41 -20.35 -16.40
C GLU A 58 25.53 -21.61 -16.40
N ALA A 59 25.49 -22.31 -15.26
CA ALA A 59 24.73 -23.52 -15.05
C ALA A 59 24.11 -23.54 -13.65
N TRP A 60 23.16 -24.46 -13.47
CA TRP A 60 22.65 -24.83 -12.16
C TRP A 60 23.76 -25.43 -11.31
N VAL A 61 24.09 -24.76 -10.21
CA VAL A 61 25.13 -25.17 -9.26
C VAL A 61 24.59 -26.33 -8.43
N LEU A 62 25.26 -27.48 -8.45
CA LEU A 62 24.89 -28.62 -7.62
C LEU A 62 25.40 -28.40 -6.19
N LEU A 63 24.49 -28.32 -5.23
CA LEU A 63 24.81 -28.18 -3.81
C LEU A 63 25.23 -29.51 -3.19
N PRO A 64 26.01 -29.47 -2.09
CA PRO A 64 26.54 -30.68 -1.44
C PRO A 64 25.48 -31.47 -0.68
N GLN A 65 24.36 -30.85 -0.29
CA GLN A 65 23.29 -31.49 0.47
C GLN A 65 21.98 -31.57 -0.34
N ASN A 66 21.10 -32.47 0.08
CA ASN A 66 19.75 -32.60 -0.47
C ASN A 66 18.86 -31.41 -0.08
N LEU A 67 17.75 -31.21 -0.80
CA LEU A 67 16.83 -30.08 -0.57
C LEU A 67 16.38 -29.99 0.90
N ASN A 68 16.01 -31.14 1.48
CA ASN A 68 15.49 -31.22 2.84
C ASN A 68 16.50 -30.85 3.94
N TYR A 69 17.80 -30.78 3.64
CA TYR A 69 18.82 -30.27 4.57
C TYR A 69 18.67 -28.76 4.78
N TYR A 70 18.27 -28.04 3.73
CA TYR A 70 18.08 -26.60 3.74
C TYR A 70 16.63 -26.20 4.07
N GLY A 71 15.67 -27.13 3.95
CA GLY A 71 14.30 -26.95 4.47
C GLY A 71 14.23 -26.97 6.00
N ASP A 72 13.04 -26.78 6.56
CA ASP A 72 12.83 -26.71 8.01
C ASP A 72 12.75 -28.11 8.64
N PHE A 73 13.89 -28.83 8.65
CA PHE A 73 13.95 -30.19 9.19
C PHE A 73 13.86 -30.25 10.73
N ASP A 74 14.17 -29.17 11.45
CA ASP A 74 14.17 -29.20 12.92
C ASP A 74 12.80 -28.92 13.54
N GLY A 75 11.80 -28.59 12.71
CA GLY A 75 10.41 -28.41 13.10
C GLY A 75 10.20 -27.21 14.03
N LYS A 76 11.13 -26.25 14.02
CA LYS A 76 11.03 -25.03 14.83
C LYS A 76 10.21 -23.94 14.16
N ASN A 77 9.82 -24.10 12.89
CA ASN A 77 9.08 -23.10 12.11
C ASN A 77 9.81 -21.75 12.13
N ASP A 78 11.15 -21.77 12.14
CA ASP A 78 11.95 -20.53 12.15
C ASP A 78 12.26 -20.00 10.74
N HIS A 79 11.92 -20.79 9.70
CA HIS A 79 11.98 -20.52 8.25
C HIS A 79 13.30 -19.90 7.72
N THR A 80 14.33 -19.76 8.56
CA THR A 80 15.53 -18.95 8.29
C THR A 80 16.82 -19.73 8.50
N GLY A 81 16.80 -20.80 9.29
CA GLY A 81 18.00 -21.59 9.62
C GLY A 81 18.68 -22.21 8.40
N GLY A 82 17.91 -22.78 7.47
CA GLY A 82 18.45 -23.42 6.27
C GLY A 82 18.71 -22.46 5.11
N SER A 83 17.92 -21.39 4.96
CA SER A 83 18.05 -20.38 3.90
C SER A 83 19.41 -19.67 3.91
N ARG A 84 19.96 -19.39 5.10
CA ARG A 84 21.32 -18.83 5.22
C ARG A 84 22.39 -19.84 4.80
N SER A 85 22.25 -21.09 5.25
CA SER A 85 23.19 -22.17 4.90
C SER A 85 23.20 -22.44 3.40
N LEU A 86 22.02 -22.36 2.75
CA LEU A 86 21.88 -22.47 1.30
C LEU A 86 22.72 -21.41 0.57
N ILE A 87 22.64 -20.14 0.99
CA ILE A 87 23.42 -19.05 0.40
C ILE A 87 24.93 -19.29 0.60
N TYR A 88 25.34 -19.74 1.78
CA TYR A 88 26.75 -20.00 2.08
C TYR A 88 27.31 -21.14 1.21
N ASP A 89 26.59 -22.25 1.09
CA ASP A 89 26.99 -23.37 0.24
C ASP A 89 26.97 -22.97 -1.24
N ALA A 90 25.97 -22.19 -1.68
CA ALA A 90 25.90 -21.67 -3.04
C ALA A 90 27.14 -20.84 -3.39
N ILE A 91 27.54 -19.91 -2.51
CA ILE A 91 28.76 -19.10 -2.68
C ILE A 91 29.97 -20.02 -2.77
N GLY A 92 30.14 -20.94 -1.83
CA GLY A 92 31.27 -21.87 -1.81
C GLY A 92 31.37 -22.76 -3.06
N CYS A 93 30.24 -23.17 -3.64
CA CYS A 93 30.20 -24.02 -4.83
C CYS A 93 30.44 -23.28 -6.15
N CYS A 94 30.33 -21.94 -6.18
CA CYS A 94 30.58 -21.16 -7.40
C CYS A 94 31.77 -20.20 -7.34
N ASP A 95 32.48 -20.17 -6.22
CA ASP A 95 33.65 -19.33 -5.97
C ASP A 95 34.74 -19.42 -7.05
N ASP A 96 35.04 -20.63 -7.54
CA ASP A 96 36.09 -20.84 -8.55
C ASP A 96 35.80 -20.14 -9.90
N PHE A 97 34.55 -19.74 -10.16
CA PHE A 97 34.11 -19.21 -11.46
C PHE A 97 33.20 -17.98 -11.38
N VAL A 98 32.91 -17.45 -10.19
CA VAL A 98 32.15 -16.21 -9.98
C VAL A 98 32.99 -15.25 -9.16
N ASP A 99 33.37 -14.11 -9.77
CA ASP A 99 33.98 -12.99 -9.04
C ASP A 99 32.88 -12.17 -8.36
N PHE A 100 32.70 -12.39 -7.07
CA PHE A 100 31.69 -11.72 -6.25
C PHE A 100 31.98 -10.24 -6.02
N SER A 101 33.23 -9.79 -6.19
CA SER A 101 33.59 -8.37 -6.02
C SER A 101 32.90 -7.44 -7.03
N LEU A 102 32.32 -8.02 -8.09
CA LEU A 102 31.58 -7.32 -9.12
C LEU A 102 30.13 -6.98 -8.74
N TYR A 103 29.62 -7.50 -7.62
CA TYR A 103 28.21 -7.42 -7.25
C TYR A 103 27.99 -6.84 -5.86
N ASP A 104 26.82 -6.23 -5.65
CA ASP A 104 26.43 -5.60 -4.39
C ASP A 104 25.47 -6.48 -3.57
N CYS A 105 24.82 -7.44 -4.24
CA CYS A 105 23.84 -8.34 -3.62
C CYS A 105 23.71 -9.66 -4.36
N ILE A 106 23.15 -10.65 -3.67
CA ILE A 106 22.98 -12.02 -4.14
C ILE A 106 21.51 -12.45 -4.10
N LEU A 107 21.07 -13.12 -5.15
CA LEU A 107 19.80 -13.84 -5.21
C LEU A 107 20.08 -15.31 -5.55
N VAL A 108 19.67 -16.23 -4.70
CA VAL A 108 19.76 -17.67 -4.97
C VAL A 108 18.42 -18.16 -5.49
N VAL A 109 18.42 -18.82 -6.64
CA VAL A 109 17.20 -19.46 -7.19
C VAL A 109 17.35 -20.96 -6.99
N HIS A 110 16.54 -21.58 -6.14
CA HIS A 110 16.64 -23.01 -5.90
C HIS A 110 15.69 -23.80 -6.78
N SER A 111 16.11 -25.00 -7.19
CA SER A 111 15.23 -25.97 -7.83
C SER A 111 14.16 -26.47 -6.87
N GLY A 112 13.01 -26.87 -7.39
CA GLY A 112 11.89 -27.34 -6.58
C GLY A 112 10.91 -26.25 -6.18
N GLU A 113 9.84 -26.67 -5.53
CA GLU A 113 8.69 -25.82 -5.22
C GLU A 113 8.95 -24.98 -3.97
N ASN A 114 8.28 -23.84 -3.87
CA ASN A 114 8.24 -23.04 -2.64
C ASN A 114 7.32 -23.73 -1.62
N GLU A 115 7.74 -23.83 -0.35
CA GLU A 115 6.97 -24.41 0.74
C GLU A 115 5.54 -23.83 0.83
N VAL A 116 5.38 -22.53 0.58
CA VAL A 116 4.06 -21.85 0.60
C VAL A 116 3.09 -22.47 -0.42
N ASN A 117 3.61 -22.91 -1.56
CA ASN A 117 2.81 -23.50 -2.63
C ASN A 117 2.61 -25.00 -2.43
N SER A 118 3.66 -25.72 -2.02
CA SER A 118 3.63 -27.18 -1.88
C SER A 118 2.98 -27.67 -0.60
N GLN A 119 2.98 -26.82 0.45
CA GLN A 119 2.59 -27.12 1.83
C GLN A 119 3.41 -28.28 2.44
N LYS A 120 4.68 -28.40 2.02
CA LYS A 120 5.62 -29.41 2.53
C LYS A 120 6.80 -28.73 3.21
N ILE A 121 6.95 -28.95 4.51
CA ILE A 121 8.05 -28.44 5.34
C ILE A 121 9.45 -28.87 4.87
N GLU A 122 9.52 -29.86 3.99
CA GLU A 122 10.76 -30.36 3.38
C GLU A 122 11.25 -29.47 2.23
N ASP A 123 10.35 -28.68 1.64
CA ASP A 123 10.67 -27.67 0.63
C ASP A 123 11.15 -26.38 1.31
N LEU A 124 11.78 -25.49 0.54
CA LEU A 124 12.29 -24.21 1.04
C LEU A 124 11.20 -23.13 0.96
N TRP A 125 11.10 -22.31 2.02
CA TRP A 125 10.32 -21.08 2.00
C TRP A 125 11.18 -19.94 1.45
N SER A 126 10.69 -19.23 0.43
CA SER A 126 11.38 -18.07 -0.17
C SER A 126 11.54 -16.93 0.82
N TRP A 127 12.76 -16.45 1.01
CA TRP A 127 13.08 -15.57 2.13
C TRP A 127 14.13 -14.52 1.78
N GLY A 128 13.93 -13.31 2.30
CA GLY A 128 14.77 -12.15 2.09
C GLY A 128 15.49 -11.71 3.36
N PHE A 129 16.80 -11.54 3.25
CA PHE A 129 17.63 -10.92 4.27
C PHE A 129 17.86 -9.45 3.90
N TRP A 130 17.20 -8.54 4.60
CA TRP A 130 17.41 -7.10 4.44
C TRP A 130 18.60 -6.56 5.25
N GLU A 131 19.06 -7.31 6.26
CA GLU A 131 20.30 -7.10 6.99
C GLU A 131 20.79 -8.38 7.67
N GLY A 132 22.06 -8.39 8.08
CA GLY A 132 22.62 -9.41 8.95
C GLY A 132 23.00 -10.72 8.27
N LEU A 133 22.74 -10.90 6.96
CA LEU A 133 23.11 -12.12 6.21
C LEU A 133 24.57 -12.50 6.45
N SER A 134 25.46 -11.51 6.40
CA SER A 134 26.90 -11.65 6.65
C SER A 134 27.54 -12.83 5.90
N ALA A 135 27.17 -13.01 4.63
CA ALA A 135 27.74 -14.04 3.76
C ALA A 135 29.09 -13.59 3.21
N GLN A 136 30.17 -14.12 3.78
CA GLN A 136 31.53 -13.84 3.33
C GLN A 136 31.84 -14.58 2.03
N THR A 137 32.51 -13.91 1.10
CA THR A 137 33.03 -14.51 -0.13
C THR A 137 34.55 -14.54 -0.09
N ASN A 138 35.18 -15.38 -0.92
CA ASN A 138 36.64 -15.41 -0.98
C ASN A 138 37.24 -14.25 -1.79
N ASP A 139 36.40 -13.45 -2.47
CA ASP A 139 36.80 -12.21 -3.17
C ASP A 139 36.87 -10.98 -2.24
N GLY A 140 36.78 -11.18 -0.93
CA GLY A 140 36.91 -10.12 0.07
C GLY A 140 35.69 -9.21 0.18
N VAL A 141 34.54 -9.62 -0.37
CA VAL A 141 33.25 -8.96 -0.14
C VAL A 141 32.39 -9.77 0.84
N THR A 142 31.44 -9.08 1.46
CA THR A 142 30.46 -9.72 2.35
C THR A 142 29.09 -9.22 1.97
N PHE A 143 28.21 -10.13 1.57
CA PHE A 143 26.82 -9.79 1.32
C PHE A 143 26.07 -9.77 2.64
N ASP A 144 25.62 -8.57 3.03
CA ASP A 144 24.76 -8.40 4.21
C ASP A 144 23.26 -8.42 3.86
N GLN A 145 22.95 -8.29 2.57
CA GLN A 145 21.62 -8.52 2.00
C GLN A 145 21.66 -9.62 0.95
N GLY A 146 20.57 -10.37 0.87
CA GLY A 146 20.37 -11.38 -0.16
C GLY A 146 19.00 -12.01 -0.03
N ALA A 147 18.61 -12.83 -0.99
CA ALA A 147 17.36 -13.56 -0.88
C ALA A 147 17.46 -14.94 -1.54
N ILE A 148 16.51 -15.79 -1.21
CA ILE A 148 16.30 -17.08 -1.86
C ILE A 148 14.89 -17.13 -2.44
N VAL A 149 14.75 -17.69 -3.64
CA VAL A 149 13.47 -17.89 -4.31
C VAL A 149 13.42 -19.25 -5.01
N SER A 150 12.23 -19.78 -5.21
CA SER A 150 12.01 -21.01 -5.98
C SER A 150 12.06 -20.74 -7.49
N GLU A 151 12.46 -21.75 -8.27
CA GLU A 151 12.36 -21.73 -9.73
C GLU A 151 10.92 -21.56 -10.26
N PHE A 152 9.91 -21.85 -9.43
CA PHE A 152 8.49 -21.75 -9.77
C PHE A 152 7.80 -20.53 -9.16
N ASP A 153 8.52 -19.71 -8.40
CA ASP A 153 7.96 -18.51 -7.80
C ASP A 153 7.42 -17.54 -8.86
N SER A 154 6.39 -16.77 -8.48
CA SER A 154 5.79 -15.75 -9.34
C SER A 154 6.71 -14.53 -9.51
N LEU A 155 6.45 -13.68 -10.52
CA LEU A 155 7.14 -12.40 -10.64
C LEU A 155 7.00 -11.57 -9.35
N GLY A 156 5.82 -11.56 -8.74
CA GLY A 156 5.57 -10.83 -7.53
C GLY A 156 6.37 -11.33 -6.32
N THR A 157 6.61 -12.64 -6.21
CA THR A 157 7.50 -13.20 -5.18
C THR A 157 8.94 -12.75 -5.40
N PHE A 158 9.46 -12.85 -6.63
CA PHE A 158 10.79 -12.31 -6.99
C PHE A 158 10.91 -10.82 -6.62
N CYS A 159 9.89 -10.01 -6.95
CA CYS A 159 9.88 -8.60 -6.62
C CYS A 159 9.82 -8.34 -5.10
N HIS A 160 9.05 -9.14 -4.36
CA HIS A 160 8.94 -9.02 -2.90
C HIS A 160 10.29 -9.29 -2.23
N GLU A 161 10.93 -10.41 -2.58
CA GLU A 161 12.23 -10.77 -2.03
C GLU A 161 13.34 -9.78 -2.40
N TYR A 162 13.31 -9.26 -3.63
CA TYR A 162 14.22 -8.18 -4.01
C TYR A 162 13.92 -6.87 -3.24
N GLY A 163 12.69 -6.64 -2.80
CA GLY A 163 12.33 -5.57 -1.88
C GLY A 163 13.10 -5.64 -0.55
N HIS A 164 13.25 -6.83 0.01
CA HIS A 164 14.11 -7.04 1.19
C HIS A 164 15.58 -6.77 0.88
N ILE A 165 16.07 -7.18 -0.29
CA ILE A 165 17.43 -6.86 -0.74
C ILE A 165 17.69 -5.34 -0.79
N LEU A 166 16.65 -4.52 -0.98
CA LEU A 166 16.71 -3.04 -0.95
C LEU A 166 16.56 -2.45 0.46
N GLY A 167 16.29 -3.26 1.47
CA GLY A 167 16.14 -2.84 2.87
C GLY A 167 14.70 -2.68 3.34
N LEU A 168 13.70 -3.07 2.55
CA LEU A 168 12.30 -2.97 2.98
C LEU A 168 11.92 -4.15 3.91
N PRO A 169 11.20 -3.89 5.01
CA PRO A 169 10.64 -4.95 5.85
C PRO A 169 9.30 -5.45 5.32
N ASP A 170 8.82 -6.55 5.89
CA ASP A 170 7.45 -7.01 5.70
C ASP A 170 6.45 -6.10 6.38
N LEU A 171 5.37 -5.83 5.64
CA LEU A 171 4.23 -5.03 6.05
C LEU A 171 2.95 -5.87 6.22
N TYR A 172 3.03 -7.20 6.08
CA TYR A 172 2.00 -8.12 6.56
C TYR A 172 2.30 -8.54 8.01
N THR A 173 1.38 -9.26 8.66
CA THR A 173 1.53 -9.73 10.04
C THR A 173 2.16 -11.11 10.07
N TYR A 174 3.16 -11.34 10.92
CA TYR A 174 3.68 -12.70 11.19
C TYR A 174 2.81 -13.47 12.19
N ASP A 175 1.91 -12.77 12.90
CA ASP A 175 0.92 -13.43 13.75
C ASP A 175 -0.14 -14.11 12.87
N GLU A 176 0.00 -15.42 12.70
CA GLU A 176 -0.93 -16.28 11.94
C GLU A 176 -2.36 -16.27 12.51
N SER A 177 -2.54 -15.88 13.77
CA SER A 177 -3.87 -15.74 14.38
C SER A 177 -4.56 -14.40 14.06
N SER A 178 -3.81 -13.45 13.50
CA SER A 178 -4.31 -12.14 13.16
C SER A 178 -5.17 -12.19 11.90
N SER A 179 -6.35 -11.58 11.98
CA SER A 179 -7.19 -11.31 10.80
C SER A 179 -6.89 -9.95 10.16
N GLU A 180 -5.83 -9.27 10.63
CA GLU A 180 -5.44 -7.97 10.11
C GLU A 180 -4.72 -8.10 8.77
N PHE A 181 -5.36 -7.63 7.72
CA PHE A 181 -4.73 -7.52 6.40
C PHE A 181 -3.78 -6.33 6.29
N LEU A 182 -3.63 -5.52 7.33
CA LEU A 182 -2.82 -4.29 7.37
C LEU A 182 -3.07 -3.42 6.13
N VAL A 183 -2.16 -3.40 5.16
CA VAL A 183 -2.29 -2.70 3.86
C VAL A 183 -2.77 -3.59 2.70
N GLY A 184 -2.73 -4.91 2.85
CA GLY A 184 -3.31 -5.87 1.93
C GLY A 184 -2.68 -5.85 0.55
N ARG A 185 -3.52 -6.02 -0.47
CA ARG A 185 -3.14 -6.05 -1.89
C ARG A 185 -2.66 -4.70 -2.46
N PHE A 186 -2.57 -3.65 -1.64
CA PHE A 186 -2.10 -2.32 -2.06
C PHE A 186 -0.57 -2.16 -2.06
N GLY A 187 0.16 -3.00 -1.32
CA GLY A 187 1.61 -2.88 -1.17
C GLY A 187 2.36 -4.16 -1.50
N LEU A 188 3.47 -4.02 -2.25
CA LEU A 188 4.36 -5.13 -2.62
C LEU A 188 4.85 -5.93 -1.41
N MET A 189 5.30 -5.23 -0.36
CA MET A 189 5.80 -5.82 0.89
C MET A 189 4.68 -6.35 1.80
N CYS A 190 3.49 -6.56 1.23
CA CYS A 190 2.33 -7.15 1.87
C CYS A 190 1.69 -8.11 0.84
N HIS A 191 0.37 -8.28 0.83
CA HIS A 191 -0.30 -9.16 -0.13
C HIS A 191 -0.32 -8.65 -1.57
N GLY A 192 0.23 -7.48 -1.87
CA GLY A 192 0.30 -6.93 -3.22
C GLY A 192 1.26 -7.67 -4.15
N SER A 193 2.17 -8.49 -3.61
CA SER A 193 3.00 -9.42 -4.40
C SER A 193 2.17 -10.52 -5.08
N HIS A 194 0.96 -10.80 -4.60
CA HIS A 194 0.07 -11.86 -5.12
C HIS A 194 -0.98 -11.33 -6.11
N ASN A 195 -0.86 -10.09 -6.58
CA ASN A 195 -1.84 -9.52 -7.52
C ASN A 195 -1.70 -10.11 -8.93
N GLY A 196 -2.81 -10.08 -9.68
CA GLY A 196 -2.91 -10.59 -11.05
C GLY A 196 -3.56 -11.97 -11.17
N ASN A 197 -3.79 -12.39 -12.41
CA ASN A 197 -4.24 -13.73 -12.78
C ASN A 197 -3.45 -14.21 -14.01
N PRO A 198 -2.49 -15.15 -13.87
CA PRO A 198 -2.23 -15.97 -12.68
C PRO A 198 -1.70 -15.17 -11.47
N GLU A 199 -1.87 -15.71 -10.27
CA GLU A 199 -1.48 -15.07 -9.01
C GLU A 199 0.00 -14.66 -9.03
N GLY A 200 0.28 -13.43 -8.60
CA GLY A 200 1.61 -12.83 -8.59
C GLY A 200 2.17 -12.39 -9.94
N SER A 201 1.37 -12.41 -11.02
CA SER A 201 1.78 -11.90 -12.34
C SER A 201 1.75 -10.37 -12.46
N LYS A 202 1.05 -9.67 -11.56
CA LYS A 202 0.85 -8.22 -11.58
C LYS A 202 1.12 -7.61 -10.21
N PRO A 203 2.34 -7.70 -9.67
CA PRO A 203 2.63 -7.18 -8.34
C PRO A 203 2.31 -5.68 -8.23
N SER A 204 1.70 -5.28 -7.12
CA SER A 204 1.36 -3.87 -6.86
C SER A 204 2.60 -2.97 -6.80
N HIS A 205 2.46 -1.67 -7.03
CA HIS A 205 3.50 -0.70 -6.68
C HIS A 205 3.80 -0.70 -5.17
N ILE A 206 5.06 -0.45 -4.81
CA ILE A 206 5.49 -0.16 -3.43
C ILE A 206 4.72 1.06 -2.90
N LEU A 207 4.22 0.99 -1.66
CA LEU A 207 3.56 2.10 -0.98
C LEU A 207 4.48 3.32 -0.87
N SER A 208 3.90 4.52 -0.78
CA SER A 208 4.61 5.78 -0.55
C SER A 208 5.58 5.69 0.61
N TRP A 209 5.22 5.02 1.71
CA TRP A 209 6.14 4.80 2.83
C TRP A 209 7.47 4.14 2.36
N GLY A 210 7.37 3.02 1.64
CA GLY A 210 8.56 2.31 1.13
C GLY A 210 9.31 3.13 0.08
N LYS A 211 8.60 3.85 -0.80
CA LYS A 211 9.22 4.74 -1.78
C LYS A 211 9.95 5.92 -1.12
N ILE A 212 9.41 6.50 -0.06
CA ILE A 212 10.08 7.54 0.75
C ILE A 212 11.29 6.94 1.46
N PHE A 213 11.14 5.76 2.07
CA PHE A 213 12.25 5.05 2.71
C PHE A 213 13.42 4.80 1.76
N LEU A 214 13.14 4.43 0.50
CA LEU A 214 14.13 4.20 -0.54
C LEU A 214 14.56 5.48 -1.28
N ASN A 215 14.08 6.66 -0.89
CA ASN A 215 14.36 7.94 -1.56
C ASN A 215 13.95 7.97 -3.04
N TRP A 216 12.87 7.25 -3.38
CA TRP A 216 12.31 7.18 -4.72
C TRP A 216 11.26 8.26 -5.00
N ILE A 217 10.68 8.85 -3.96
CA ILE A 217 9.87 10.07 -4.07
C ILE A 217 10.76 11.21 -3.60
N ASP A 218 10.93 12.24 -4.45
CA ASP A 218 11.73 13.40 -4.07
C ASP A 218 11.02 14.19 -2.96
N GLU A 219 11.77 14.82 -2.06
CA GLU A 219 11.21 15.62 -0.96
C GLU A 219 10.24 16.70 -1.46
N SER A 220 10.48 17.27 -2.65
CA SER A 220 9.60 18.25 -3.28
C SER A 220 8.25 17.69 -3.70
N GLN A 221 8.06 16.37 -3.71
CA GLN A 221 6.80 15.70 -4.05
C GLN A 221 6.01 15.24 -2.81
N VAL A 222 6.53 15.54 -1.62
CA VAL A 222 5.88 15.29 -0.34
C VAL A 222 5.51 16.63 0.26
N ILE A 223 4.24 16.79 0.62
CA ILE A 223 3.79 17.96 1.39
C ILE A 223 3.46 17.52 2.82
N GLU A 224 4.13 18.13 3.79
CA GLU A 224 3.79 17.96 5.20
C GLU A 224 2.69 18.95 5.58
N VAL A 225 1.63 18.45 6.23
CA VAL A 225 0.48 19.24 6.68
C VAL A 225 0.34 19.09 8.18
N SER A 226 0.41 20.21 8.91
CA SER A 226 0.27 20.20 10.36
C SER A 226 -1.19 20.06 10.78
N LEU A 227 -1.42 19.49 11.98
CA LEU A 227 -2.76 19.23 12.52
C LEU A 227 -3.59 20.50 12.77
N ASP A 228 -2.99 21.69 12.74
CA ASP A 228 -3.66 22.98 12.92
C ASP A 228 -4.00 23.67 11.58
N GLN A 229 -3.74 23.02 10.44
CA GLN A 229 -3.96 23.58 9.11
C GLN A 229 -5.15 22.94 8.39
N THR A 230 -5.77 23.73 7.50
CA THR A 230 -6.67 23.23 6.46
C THR A 230 -6.08 23.61 5.10
N ILE A 231 -5.89 22.61 4.23
CA ILE A 231 -5.29 22.79 2.90
C ILE A 231 -5.91 21.85 1.88
N ASN A 232 -5.95 22.30 0.63
CA ASN A 232 -6.28 21.45 -0.52
C ASN A 232 -5.01 21.18 -1.32
N VAL A 233 -4.77 19.92 -1.66
CA VAL A 233 -3.59 19.46 -2.41
C VAL A 233 -4.06 18.56 -3.55
N THR A 234 -3.55 18.79 -4.75
CA THR A 234 -3.73 17.86 -5.86
C THR A 234 -2.65 16.79 -5.80
N LEU A 235 -3.05 15.54 -5.59
CA LEU A 235 -2.17 14.37 -5.59
C LEU A 235 -2.22 13.65 -6.93
N GLU A 236 -1.05 13.42 -7.52
CA GLU A 236 -0.85 12.59 -8.69
C GLU A 236 -0.78 11.11 -8.31
N PRO A 237 -1.29 10.18 -9.13
CA PRO A 237 -1.20 8.74 -8.84
C PRO A 237 0.24 8.29 -8.60
N ILE A 238 0.45 7.45 -7.58
CA ILE A 238 1.78 6.96 -7.19
C ILE A 238 2.42 6.11 -8.30
N GLU A 239 1.61 5.55 -9.20
CA GLU A 239 2.07 4.76 -10.34
C GLU A 239 2.67 5.59 -11.47
N THR A 240 2.42 6.90 -11.51
CA THR A 240 2.87 7.76 -12.62
C THR A 240 4.22 8.42 -12.32
N GLN A 241 5.12 8.45 -13.30
CA GLN A 241 6.36 9.23 -13.23
C GLN A 241 6.11 10.68 -13.68
N ASN A 242 5.81 11.58 -12.74
CA ASN A 242 5.65 13.01 -13.00
C ASN A 242 6.18 13.84 -11.82
N PHE A 243 6.29 15.16 -11.99
CA PHE A 243 6.81 16.09 -10.99
C PHE A 243 5.74 16.62 -10.01
N GLY A 244 4.49 16.16 -10.10
CA GLY A 244 3.43 16.61 -9.21
C GLY A 244 3.58 16.08 -7.79
N MET A 245 2.76 16.58 -6.87
CA MET A 245 2.72 16.07 -5.49
C MET A 245 2.24 14.62 -5.51
N LYS A 246 2.94 13.75 -4.78
CA LYS A 246 2.63 12.32 -4.67
C LYS A 246 2.04 11.95 -3.34
N VAL A 247 2.46 12.64 -2.28
CA VAL A 247 2.16 12.24 -0.91
C VAL A 247 1.81 13.46 -0.07
N ILE A 248 0.72 13.36 0.70
CA ILE A 248 0.51 14.23 1.85
C ILE A 248 0.95 13.45 3.09
N LYS A 249 1.81 14.05 3.90
CA LYS A 249 2.23 13.50 5.19
C LYS A 249 1.65 14.34 6.32
N ILE A 250 0.96 13.70 7.25
CA ILE A 250 0.39 14.34 8.44
C ILE A 250 1.14 13.81 9.67
N PRO A 251 2.13 14.54 10.19
CA PRO A 251 2.92 14.10 11.32
C PRO A 251 2.11 14.14 12.64
N ILE A 252 2.16 13.06 13.41
CA ILE A 252 1.66 13.00 14.80
C ILE A 252 2.84 13.08 15.77
N SER A 253 3.90 12.32 15.48
CA SER A 253 5.20 12.37 16.15
C SER A 253 6.32 12.15 15.13
N ALA A 254 7.56 12.06 15.59
CA ALA A 254 8.70 11.75 14.72
C ALA A 254 8.62 10.35 14.07
N LYS A 255 7.89 9.41 14.68
CA LYS A 255 7.78 8.01 14.22
C LYS A 255 6.35 7.57 13.93
N GLU A 256 5.37 8.43 14.17
CA GLU A 256 3.96 8.13 13.91
C GLU A 256 3.36 9.25 13.07
N TYR A 257 2.76 8.86 11.94
CA TYR A 257 2.22 9.82 10.98
C TYR A 257 1.24 9.12 10.03
N TYR A 258 0.47 9.91 9.29
CA TYR A 258 -0.38 9.41 8.22
C TYR A 258 0.23 9.77 6.87
N LEU A 259 0.12 8.86 5.90
CA LEU A 259 0.44 9.12 4.51
C LEU A 259 -0.80 8.94 3.65
N LEU A 260 -1.05 9.91 2.77
CA LEU A 260 -2.11 9.87 1.78
C LEU A 260 -1.48 9.75 0.40
N GLU A 261 -1.92 8.78 -0.39
CA GLU A 261 -1.47 8.57 -1.77
C GLU A 261 -2.63 8.24 -2.69
N VAL A 262 -2.53 8.62 -3.96
CA VAL A 262 -3.50 8.20 -4.99
C VAL A 262 -3.03 6.89 -5.60
N ARG A 263 -3.91 5.90 -5.60
CA ARG A 263 -3.72 4.59 -6.24
C ARG A 263 -4.59 4.49 -7.48
N ASN A 264 -3.95 4.29 -8.63
CA ASN A 264 -4.65 4.14 -9.90
C ASN A 264 -4.07 2.99 -10.71
N ASP A 265 -4.38 1.78 -10.27
CA ASP A 265 -3.99 0.53 -10.90
C ASP A 265 -5.21 -0.40 -10.92
N ASN A 266 -5.43 -1.06 -12.05
CA ASN A 266 -6.60 -1.93 -12.28
C ASN A 266 -6.44 -3.30 -11.60
N ASP A 267 -5.22 -3.66 -11.22
CA ASP A 267 -4.92 -4.91 -10.52
C ASP A 267 -5.04 -4.77 -8.99
N LEU A 268 -5.42 -3.57 -8.50
CA LEU A 268 -5.70 -3.30 -7.09
C LEU A 268 -7.16 -3.57 -6.72
N PRO A 269 -7.48 -3.86 -5.43
CA PRO A 269 -8.85 -4.04 -4.99
C PRO A 269 -9.76 -2.84 -5.25
N GLN A 270 -9.20 -1.63 -5.21
CA GLN A 270 -9.91 -0.39 -5.46
C GLN A 270 -8.95 0.74 -5.84
N GLN A 271 -9.36 1.61 -6.75
CA GLN A 271 -8.65 2.87 -7.06
C GLN A 271 -9.17 4.01 -6.18
N GLY A 272 -8.32 5.02 -5.95
CA GLY A 272 -8.67 6.21 -5.16
C GLY A 272 -7.55 6.65 -4.21
N VAL A 273 -7.91 7.43 -3.20
CA VAL A 273 -6.96 7.92 -2.19
C VAL A 273 -6.83 6.89 -1.06
N LEU A 274 -5.68 6.23 -0.98
CA LEU A 274 -5.32 5.36 0.13
C LEU A 274 -4.77 6.21 1.28
N ILE A 275 -5.17 5.88 2.51
CA ILE A 275 -4.68 6.56 3.72
C ILE A 275 -4.05 5.47 4.58
N THR A 276 -2.78 5.65 4.90
CA THR A 276 -2.04 4.71 5.75
C THR A 276 -1.63 5.41 7.04
N LYS A 277 -1.69 4.68 8.14
CA LYS A 277 -1.08 5.05 9.42
C LYS A 277 0.26 4.34 9.50
N VAL A 278 1.31 5.10 9.79
CA VAL A 278 2.67 4.60 9.91
C VAL A 278 3.09 4.65 11.37
N ASN A 279 3.73 3.58 11.85
CA ASN A 279 4.38 3.50 13.14
C ASN A 279 5.77 2.87 13.00
N GLU A 280 6.81 3.69 12.91
CA GLU A 280 8.21 3.27 12.77
C GLU A 280 8.85 2.81 14.09
N THR A 281 8.05 2.56 15.13
CA THR A 281 8.52 1.85 16.33
C THR A 281 8.32 0.34 16.23
N LYS A 282 7.52 -0.12 15.26
CA LYS A 282 7.23 -1.53 14.98
C LYS A 282 8.34 -2.19 14.17
N ASN A 283 8.50 -3.50 14.35
CA ASN A 283 9.40 -4.32 13.54
C ASN A 283 8.69 -4.87 12.30
N SER A 284 9.49 -5.51 11.42
CA SER A 284 8.97 -6.34 10.31
C SER A 284 7.94 -7.33 10.86
N GLY A 285 6.81 -7.48 10.17
CA GLY A 285 5.75 -8.40 10.63
C GLY A 285 4.83 -7.86 11.73
N GLU A 286 5.07 -6.66 12.28
CA GLU A 286 4.30 -6.09 13.41
C GLU A 286 3.39 -4.92 13.02
N GLY A 287 3.25 -4.64 11.71
CA GLY A 287 2.37 -3.58 11.20
C GLY A 287 2.97 -2.18 11.26
N ILE A 288 4.16 -1.99 10.67
CA ILE A 288 4.78 -0.66 10.47
C ILE A 288 3.86 0.27 9.70
N VAL A 289 3.16 -0.25 8.69
CA VAL A 289 2.18 0.50 7.90
C VAL A 289 0.86 -0.24 7.96
N THR A 290 -0.20 0.45 8.37
CA THR A 290 -1.55 -0.07 8.41
C THR A 290 -2.50 0.85 7.65
N ARG A 291 -3.64 0.34 7.19
CA ARG A 291 -4.69 1.21 6.63
C ARG A 291 -5.36 1.99 7.75
N ALA A 292 -5.59 3.27 7.49
CA ALA A 292 -6.33 4.13 8.39
C ALA A 292 -7.85 3.89 8.27
N GLN A 293 -8.32 3.49 7.08
CA GLN A 293 -9.73 3.21 6.83
C GLN A 293 -10.18 1.85 7.39
N SER A 294 -11.34 1.81 8.04
CA SER A 294 -11.84 0.67 8.83
C SER A 294 -12.59 -0.43 8.05
N ASN A 295 -12.88 -0.25 6.76
CA ASN A 295 -13.74 -1.17 6.01
C ASN A 295 -12.95 -2.01 5.00
N ARG A 296 -12.92 -3.35 5.22
CA ARG A 296 -12.63 -4.45 4.27
C ARG A 296 -11.45 -4.23 3.30
N TYR A 297 -11.28 -5.12 2.32
CA TYR A 297 -10.09 -5.25 1.48
C TYR A 297 -9.91 -4.09 0.47
N ASP A 298 -10.90 -3.21 0.37
CA ASP A 298 -11.17 -2.21 -0.67
C ASP A 298 -11.45 -0.84 -0.04
N ALA A 299 -10.40 -0.18 0.45
CA ALA A 299 -10.53 0.95 1.39
C ALA A 299 -10.01 2.31 0.88
N ALA A 300 -9.87 2.48 -0.44
CA ALA A 300 -9.45 3.75 -1.02
C ALA A 300 -10.64 4.73 -1.12
N LEU A 301 -10.42 6.01 -0.80
CA LEU A 301 -11.46 7.03 -0.91
C LEU A 301 -11.64 7.50 -2.36
N ASN A 302 -12.88 7.47 -2.84
CA ASN A 302 -13.28 8.07 -4.11
C ASN A 302 -13.82 9.49 -3.90
N ILE A 303 -14.16 10.21 -4.98
CA ILE A 303 -14.74 11.58 -4.91
C ILE A 303 -15.91 11.61 -3.91
N GLY A 304 -15.87 12.60 -3.02
CA GLY A 304 -16.85 12.78 -1.95
C GLY A 304 -16.58 11.92 -0.70
N GLY A 305 -15.69 10.94 -0.79
CA GLY A 305 -15.25 10.11 0.32
C GLY A 305 -14.56 10.94 1.40
N VAL A 306 -14.85 10.59 2.66
CA VAL A 306 -14.36 11.26 3.86
C VAL A 306 -13.74 10.22 4.78
N TYR A 307 -12.58 10.55 5.35
CA TYR A 307 -11.99 9.88 6.48
C TYR A 307 -11.89 10.86 7.65
N GLU A 308 -12.24 10.40 8.86
CA GLU A 308 -12.20 11.19 10.09
C GLU A 308 -11.28 10.50 11.09
N GLU A 309 -10.31 11.23 11.64
CA GLU A 309 -9.42 10.75 12.70
C GLU A 309 -9.73 11.51 14.00
N THR A 310 -10.42 10.84 14.90
CA THR A 310 -11.02 11.46 16.09
C THR A 310 -10.04 11.65 17.24
N GLU A 311 -8.92 10.93 17.25
CA GLU A 311 -7.90 11.08 18.29
C GLU A 311 -7.05 12.33 18.04
N ASN A 312 -6.69 12.55 16.77
CA ASN A 312 -5.82 13.65 16.33
C ASN A 312 -6.58 14.83 15.70
N TRP A 313 -7.91 14.78 15.69
CA TRP A 313 -8.81 15.89 15.30
C TRP A 313 -8.63 16.42 13.88
N PHE A 314 -8.40 15.53 12.91
CA PHE A 314 -8.35 15.93 11.50
C PHE A 314 -9.30 15.09 10.63
N SER A 315 -9.63 15.63 9.46
CA SER A 315 -10.37 14.91 8.43
C SER A 315 -9.70 15.03 7.06
N VAL A 316 -9.92 14.02 6.23
CA VAL A 316 -9.45 13.95 4.86
C VAL A 316 -10.66 13.79 3.95
N ARG A 317 -10.70 14.56 2.86
CA ARG A 317 -11.78 14.49 1.89
C ARG A 317 -11.28 14.55 0.46
N VAL A 318 -11.80 13.68 -0.39
CA VAL A 318 -11.55 13.75 -1.83
C VAL A 318 -12.57 14.70 -2.44
N LEU A 319 -12.12 15.86 -2.89
CA LEU A 319 -12.98 16.92 -3.42
C LEU A 319 -13.33 16.69 -4.89
N ASP A 320 -12.36 16.27 -5.69
CA ASP A 320 -12.50 16.10 -7.13
C ASP A 320 -11.46 15.11 -7.69
N GLN A 321 -11.70 14.62 -8.90
CA GLN A 321 -10.72 13.84 -9.68
C GLN A 321 -10.60 14.42 -11.08
N PHE A 322 -9.38 14.69 -11.50
CA PHE A 322 -9.08 15.28 -12.80
C PHE A 322 -8.97 14.21 -13.89
N ALA A 323 -8.94 14.63 -15.15
CA ALA A 323 -8.88 13.73 -16.30
C ALA A 323 -7.60 12.86 -16.35
N ASN A 324 -6.50 13.33 -15.73
CA ASN A 324 -5.26 12.55 -15.55
C ASN A 324 -5.30 11.64 -14.31
N LEU A 325 -6.48 11.46 -13.71
CA LEU A 325 -6.73 10.61 -12.55
C LEU A 325 -6.08 11.10 -11.24
N SER A 326 -5.48 12.29 -11.25
CA SER A 326 -5.07 12.97 -10.02
C SER A 326 -6.29 13.41 -9.21
N CYS A 327 -6.14 13.44 -7.89
CA CYS A 327 -7.22 13.73 -6.97
C CYS A 327 -6.94 15.05 -6.24
N LEU A 328 -7.94 15.94 -6.18
CA LEU A 328 -7.92 17.08 -5.28
C LEU A 328 -8.34 16.61 -3.89
N VAL A 329 -7.43 16.65 -2.93
CA VAL A 329 -7.64 16.17 -1.56
C VAL A 329 -7.57 17.35 -0.59
N GLN A 330 -8.57 17.45 0.28
CA GLN A 330 -8.56 18.37 1.41
C GLN A 330 -8.12 17.63 2.66
N VAL A 331 -7.16 18.20 3.38
CA VAL A 331 -6.86 17.86 4.77
C VAL A 331 -7.33 19.03 5.62
N SER A 332 -8.12 18.75 6.66
CA SER A 332 -8.71 19.76 7.53
C SER A 332 -8.40 19.46 8.98
N ASN A 333 -8.05 20.49 9.75
CA ASN A 333 -7.88 20.47 11.21
C ASN A 333 -9.20 20.37 11.99
N LYS A 334 -10.29 19.99 11.30
CA LYS A 334 -11.62 19.87 11.88
C LYS A 334 -12.25 18.57 11.42
N LEU A 335 -12.97 17.95 12.35
CA LEU A 335 -13.84 16.82 12.07
C LEU A 335 -15.11 17.30 11.36
N VAL A 336 -15.76 16.39 10.66
CA VAL A 336 -16.89 16.73 9.82
C VAL A 336 -18.13 17.03 10.67
N PRO A 337 -18.91 18.08 10.33
CA PRO A 337 -20.17 18.36 11.00
C PRO A 337 -21.17 17.21 10.90
N LYS A 338 -21.84 16.88 12.00
CA LYS A 338 -22.93 15.91 12.05
C LYS A 338 -24.24 16.57 11.62
N ILE A 339 -24.95 15.91 10.71
CA ILE A 339 -26.25 16.35 10.20
C ILE A 339 -27.33 15.42 10.76
N ARG A 340 -28.36 15.99 11.39
CA ARG A 340 -29.52 15.24 11.88
C ARG A 340 -30.81 15.85 11.35
N ILE A 341 -31.61 15.07 10.64
CA ILE A 341 -32.99 15.45 10.30
C ILE A 341 -33.83 15.36 11.56
N LEU A 342 -34.47 16.46 11.94
CA LEU A 342 -35.36 16.54 13.09
C LEU A 342 -36.78 16.12 12.66
N GLU A 343 -37.42 16.91 11.79
CA GLU A 343 -38.79 16.71 11.33
C GLU A 343 -39.03 17.35 9.96
N PRO A 344 -40.09 16.98 9.22
CA PRO A 344 -40.92 15.80 9.41
C PRO A 344 -40.29 14.58 8.70
N ARG A 345 -40.44 13.40 9.30
CA ARG A 345 -40.08 12.11 8.67
C ARG A 345 -41.18 11.55 7.75
N LYS A 346 -42.38 12.15 7.79
CA LYS A 346 -43.53 11.79 6.94
C LYS A 346 -44.23 13.06 6.50
N VAL A 347 -44.47 13.19 5.21
CA VAL A 347 -45.12 14.36 4.62
C VAL A 347 -46.40 13.95 3.91
N LYS A 348 -47.45 14.78 4.03
CA LYS A 348 -48.67 14.60 3.23
C LYS A 348 -48.45 15.23 1.87
N ALA A 349 -48.72 14.48 0.81
CA ALA A 349 -48.69 15.00 -0.55
C ALA A 349 -49.58 16.26 -0.67
N TRP A 350 -49.18 17.20 -1.53
CA TRP A 350 -49.94 18.42 -1.83
C TRP A 350 -50.09 19.40 -0.66
N LYS A 351 -49.25 19.26 0.38
CA LYS A 351 -49.16 20.24 1.47
C LYS A 351 -47.73 20.75 1.62
N ASN A 352 -47.63 22.03 1.95
CA ASN A 352 -46.37 22.61 2.37
C ASN A 352 -45.89 21.91 3.64
N PHE A 353 -44.60 21.64 3.71
CA PHE A 353 -43.93 21.14 4.90
C PHE A 353 -42.54 21.75 5.05
N ASN A 354 -42.01 21.69 6.26
CA ASN A 354 -40.72 22.26 6.60
C ASN A 354 -39.77 21.16 7.05
N ILE A 355 -38.70 20.88 6.31
CA ILE A 355 -37.64 19.98 6.80
C ILE A 355 -36.71 20.79 7.69
N GLN A 356 -36.55 20.35 8.94
CA GLN A 356 -35.58 20.90 9.86
C GLN A 356 -34.39 19.96 9.97
N VAL A 357 -33.20 20.50 9.72
CA VAL A 357 -31.93 19.80 9.91
C VAL A 357 -31.15 20.50 11.00
N LYS A 358 -30.59 19.72 11.93
CA LYS A 358 -29.66 20.21 12.94
C LYS A 358 -28.25 19.86 12.51
N ILE A 359 -27.38 20.87 12.53
CA ILE A 359 -25.96 20.76 12.24
C ILE A 359 -25.19 20.98 13.54
N THR A 360 -24.36 20.01 13.90
CA THR A 360 -23.45 20.10 15.05
C THR A 360 -22.03 19.80 14.62
N ASN A 361 -21.05 20.23 15.40
CA ASN A 361 -19.70 19.69 15.29
C ASN A 361 -19.69 18.22 15.76
N TYR A 362 -18.52 17.58 15.68
CA TYR A 362 -18.35 16.19 16.08
C TYR A 362 -18.70 15.95 17.57
N GLU A 363 -18.43 16.93 18.44
CA GLU A 363 -18.73 16.90 19.89
C GLU A 363 -20.22 17.11 20.22
N GLY A 364 -21.04 17.42 19.22
CA GLY A 364 -22.46 17.71 19.41
C GLY A 364 -22.77 19.18 19.74
N SER A 365 -21.77 20.05 19.76
CA SER A 365 -21.98 21.50 19.85
C SER A 365 -22.61 22.03 18.57
N THR A 366 -23.61 22.88 18.74
CA THR A 366 -24.35 23.53 17.66
C THR A 366 -23.44 24.39 16.76
N LEU A 367 -23.59 24.27 15.44
CA LEU A 367 -22.92 25.14 14.47
C LEU A 367 -23.89 26.17 13.87
N GLN A 368 -23.74 27.43 14.25
CA GLN A 368 -24.50 28.57 13.72
C GLN A 368 -23.85 29.15 12.46
N GLY A 369 -24.64 29.72 11.56
CA GLY A 369 -24.13 30.45 10.39
C GLY A 369 -23.63 29.55 9.25
N MET A 370 -23.86 28.24 9.33
CA MET A 370 -23.48 27.30 8.29
C MET A 370 -24.46 27.39 7.13
N ILE A 371 -23.96 27.54 5.90
CA ILE A 371 -24.78 27.43 4.70
C ILE A 371 -25.16 25.97 4.54
N THR A 372 -26.42 25.72 4.23
CA THR A 372 -26.98 24.38 4.08
C THR A 372 -27.84 24.37 2.83
N ASN A 373 -27.58 23.42 1.93
CA ASN A 373 -28.39 23.21 0.74
C ASN A 373 -29.14 21.90 0.90
N LEU A 374 -30.46 21.92 0.76
CA LEU A 374 -31.26 20.70 0.73
C LEU A 374 -31.81 20.54 -0.68
N SER A 375 -31.55 19.39 -1.31
CA SER A 375 -32.13 19.05 -2.61
C SER A 375 -33.06 17.84 -2.55
N ILE A 376 -34.22 17.97 -3.21
CA ILE A 376 -35.25 16.93 -3.37
C ILE A 376 -35.74 17.00 -4.83
N GLU A 377 -35.67 15.88 -5.55
CA GLU A 377 -36.15 15.76 -6.95
C GLU A 377 -35.69 16.91 -7.89
N GLY A 378 -34.45 17.38 -7.72
CA GLY A 378 -33.88 18.45 -8.54
C GLY A 378 -34.23 19.88 -8.10
N GLN A 379 -35.13 20.06 -7.12
CA GLN A 379 -35.32 21.35 -6.46
C GLN A 379 -34.31 21.49 -5.31
N MET A 380 -33.53 22.57 -5.33
CA MET A 380 -32.57 22.90 -4.27
C MET A 380 -33.03 24.14 -3.52
N ILE A 381 -32.97 24.10 -2.18
CA ILE A 381 -33.20 25.25 -1.31
C ILE A 381 -31.95 25.45 -0.46
N THR A 382 -31.45 26.67 -0.43
CA THR A 382 -30.33 27.07 0.43
C THR A 382 -30.84 27.85 1.63
N ASN A 383 -30.32 27.55 2.81
CA ASN A 383 -30.59 28.29 4.04
C ASN A 383 -29.37 28.27 4.96
N ILE A 384 -29.39 29.05 6.03
CA ILE A 384 -28.29 29.20 6.98
C ILE A 384 -28.77 28.72 8.36
N THR A 385 -27.90 28.02 9.10
CA THR A 385 -28.25 27.55 10.44
C THR A 385 -28.42 28.71 11.43
N ASP A 386 -29.47 28.63 12.24
CA ASP A 386 -29.77 29.57 13.31
C ASP A 386 -28.85 29.40 14.54
N ILE A 387 -29.13 30.14 15.62
CA ILE A 387 -28.42 30.05 16.91
C ILE A 387 -28.45 28.66 17.55
N ASN A 388 -29.41 27.81 17.16
CA ASN A 388 -29.56 26.44 17.63
C ASN A 388 -28.96 25.42 16.66
N GLY A 389 -28.33 25.88 15.57
CA GLY A 389 -27.73 25.05 14.54
C GLY A 389 -28.77 24.43 13.62
N ILE A 390 -29.98 24.98 13.61
CA ILE A 390 -31.10 24.44 12.86
C ILE A 390 -31.25 25.24 11.59
N SER A 391 -31.32 24.53 10.47
CA SER A 391 -31.73 25.07 9.18
C SER A 391 -33.10 24.50 8.82
N THR A 392 -34.03 25.38 8.44
CA THR A 392 -35.42 25.01 8.13
C THR A 392 -35.73 25.25 6.66
N PHE A 393 -36.09 24.22 5.92
CA PHE A 393 -36.36 24.29 4.49
C PHE A 393 -37.85 24.09 4.21
N SER A 394 -38.49 25.09 3.63
CA SER A 394 -39.92 25.02 3.26
C SER A 394 -40.06 24.49 1.83
N PHE A 395 -40.67 23.31 1.68
CA PHE A 395 -40.99 22.72 0.39
C PHE A 395 -42.50 22.72 0.14
N CYS A 396 -42.86 22.94 -1.12
CA CYS A 396 -44.16 22.57 -1.66
C CYS A 396 -43.91 21.38 -2.59
N PHE A 397 -44.18 20.18 -2.11
CA PHE A 397 -43.92 18.96 -2.87
C PHE A 397 -45.23 18.44 -3.47
N ASN A 398 -45.28 18.43 -4.81
CA ASN A 398 -46.38 17.85 -5.59
C ASN A 398 -45.86 16.60 -6.31
N PRO A 399 -45.72 15.47 -5.62
CA PRO A 399 -45.18 14.27 -6.24
C PRO A 399 -46.14 13.73 -7.29
N LEU A 400 -45.59 13.29 -8.43
CA LEU A 400 -46.33 12.54 -9.45
C LEU A 400 -46.77 11.15 -8.96
N ALA A 401 -46.16 10.60 -7.89
CA ALA A 401 -46.51 9.32 -7.26
C ALA A 401 -46.10 9.25 -5.77
N LEU A 402 -46.85 8.54 -4.93
CA LEU A 402 -46.50 8.28 -3.51
C LEU A 402 -45.28 7.34 -3.39
N GLY A 403 -44.41 7.53 -2.40
CA GLY A 403 -43.30 6.62 -2.09
C GLY A 403 -42.19 7.29 -1.26
N GLU A 404 -41.17 6.51 -0.88
CA GLU A 404 -39.95 7.02 -0.25
C GLU A 404 -39.20 7.96 -1.20
N ARG A 405 -38.51 8.95 -0.62
CA ARG A 405 -37.73 9.92 -1.38
C ARG A 405 -36.37 10.13 -0.74
N SER A 406 -35.33 10.15 -1.58
CA SER A 406 -33.99 10.53 -1.15
C SER A 406 -33.89 12.05 -1.10
N ILE A 407 -33.36 12.57 0.00
CA ILE A 407 -32.99 13.97 0.13
C ILE A 407 -31.46 14.07 0.21
N ASN A 408 -30.87 15.05 -0.47
CA ASN A 408 -29.46 15.35 -0.28
C ASN A 408 -29.36 16.61 0.58
N ILE A 409 -28.59 16.54 1.66
CA ILE A 409 -28.28 17.69 2.49
C ILE A 409 -26.79 17.96 2.34
N GLN A 410 -26.50 19.14 1.82
CA GLN A 410 -25.17 19.67 1.71
C GLN A 410 -24.93 20.71 2.80
N VAL A 411 -23.79 20.65 3.47
CA VAL A 411 -23.36 21.73 4.37
C VAL A 411 -22.16 22.39 3.73
N VAL A 412 -22.24 23.71 3.56
CA VAL A 412 -21.21 24.56 2.98
C VAL A 412 -20.80 25.59 4.03
N GLY A 413 -19.53 25.60 4.38
CA GLY A 413 -18.88 26.65 5.13
C GLY A 413 -17.52 26.91 4.50
N ASN A 414 -16.88 28.04 4.84
CA ASN A 414 -15.55 28.37 4.34
C ASN A 414 -14.51 27.26 4.61
N GLU A 415 -14.79 26.35 5.55
CA GLU A 415 -13.91 25.26 5.99
C GLU A 415 -14.59 23.87 5.95
N TYR A 416 -15.84 23.77 5.47
CA TYR A 416 -16.60 22.53 5.45
C TYR A 416 -17.38 22.41 4.15
N TYR A 417 -17.18 21.31 3.42
CA TYR A 417 -18.06 20.95 2.32
C TYR A 417 -18.47 19.49 2.55
N MET A 418 -19.78 19.24 2.59
CA MET A 418 -20.34 17.90 2.79
C MET A 418 -21.51 17.70 1.87
N ASN A 419 -21.66 16.53 1.27
CA ASN A 419 -22.85 16.13 0.52
C ASN A 419 -23.35 14.81 1.13
N ASN A 420 -24.35 14.86 2.01
CA ASN A 420 -24.92 13.67 2.64
C ASN A 420 -26.23 13.30 1.95
N GLN A 421 -26.31 12.07 1.46
CA GLN A 421 -27.59 11.45 1.11
C GLN A 421 -28.25 10.94 2.39
N ALA A 422 -29.42 11.48 2.70
CA ALA A 422 -30.29 10.93 3.72
C ALA A 422 -31.59 10.48 3.03
N SER A 423 -31.94 9.20 3.14
CA SER A 423 -33.25 8.70 2.75
C SER A 423 -34.22 8.90 3.92
N ALA A 424 -35.39 9.50 3.66
CA ALA A 424 -36.45 9.66 4.66
C ALA A 424 -37.80 9.23 4.11
#